data_AF-A0A851FQ99-F1
#
_entry.id   AF-A0A851FQ99-F1
#
_cell.length_a   1.000
_cell.length_b   1.000
_cell.length_c   1.000
_cell.angle_alpha   90.00
_cell.angle_beta   90.00
_cell.angle_gamma   90.00
#
_symmetry.space_group_name_H-M   'P 1'
#
loop_
_entity.id
_entity.type
_entity.pdbx_description
1 polymer ?
#
loop_
_entity_poly.entity_id
_entity_poly.type
_entity_poly.pdbx_seq_one_letter_code
_entity_poly.pdbx_strand_id
1 'polypeptide(L)'
;CSAIDACQTSNGGCSAKAECRRTTPGNRACVCNAGYTGDGIVCIEINPCLENNGGCDKNAECTQTGPNQAVCNCLKGYSGDGKRCTYISLCSQNNGGCSEFAICNDTELTERTCTCKPNYIGDGFNCRGNIFQELLRNSNTSKFYFHLQALSIKDITGPGSFTVFVPRTDILNSDPRVKDWISKGVMAQILRYHIVGCASLLYNDLTRITNITSLHGDLIHISYSQNSLILNDKAEIILSDAVGTNGVIHVIDQILVP
;
A
#
# COMPACT_ATOMS: atom_id res chain seq x y z
N CYS A 1 12.51 84.60 -16.84
CA CYS A 1 12.30 83.70 -15.68
C CYS A 1 12.50 82.26 -16.12
N SER A 2 13.10 81.42 -15.27
CA SER A 2 13.15 79.96 -15.46
C SER A 2 12.02 79.30 -14.66
N ALA A 3 11.44 78.24 -15.21
CA ALA A 3 10.43 77.46 -14.50
C ALA A 3 11.09 76.74 -13.31
N ILE A 4 10.49 76.85 -12.12
CA ILE A 4 10.93 76.12 -10.94
C ILE A 4 10.52 74.66 -11.10
N ASP A 5 11.50 73.77 -11.01
CA ASP A 5 11.28 72.33 -11.03
C ASP A 5 11.10 71.81 -9.61
N ALA A 6 9.84 71.57 -9.22
CA ALA A 6 9.52 71.08 -7.89
C ALA A 6 10.00 69.65 -7.63
N CYS A 7 10.39 68.87 -8.65
CA CYS A 7 10.89 67.50 -8.49
C CYS A 7 12.41 67.45 -8.23
N GLN A 8 13.16 68.54 -8.48
CA GLN A 8 14.62 68.56 -8.32
C GLN A 8 15.10 68.38 -6.88
N THR A 9 14.31 68.81 -5.90
CA THR A 9 14.68 68.70 -4.48
C THR A 9 13.86 67.61 -3.81
N SER A 10 14.54 66.61 -3.21
CA SER A 10 13.90 65.53 -2.45
C SER A 10 12.75 64.83 -3.17
N ASN A 11 12.87 64.61 -4.49
CA ASN A 11 11.81 64.02 -5.34
C ASN A 11 10.45 64.75 -5.20
N GLY A 12 10.45 66.07 -4.96
CA GLY A 12 9.24 66.88 -4.76
C GLY A 12 8.40 66.53 -3.52
N GLY A 13 8.98 65.79 -2.58
CA GLY A 13 8.29 65.25 -1.40
C GLY A 13 7.47 63.98 -1.68
N CYS A 14 7.61 63.38 -2.88
CA CYS A 14 6.97 62.12 -3.21
C CYS A 14 7.63 60.95 -2.45
N SER A 15 6.88 59.85 -2.31
CA SER A 15 7.41 58.59 -1.76
C SER A 15 8.68 58.16 -2.51
N ALA A 16 9.58 57.45 -1.83
CA ALA A 16 10.71 56.77 -2.48
C ALA A 16 10.25 55.69 -3.49
N LYS A 17 8.98 55.27 -3.43
CA LYS A 17 8.34 54.33 -4.37
C LYS A 17 7.39 55.04 -5.33
N ALA A 18 7.55 56.34 -5.56
CA ALA A 18 6.74 57.13 -6.48
C ALA A 18 7.60 57.97 -7.44
N GLU A 19 7.07 58.17 -8.64
CA GLU A 19 7.61 59.07 -9.66
C GLU A 19 7.03 60.49 -9.46
N CYS A 20 7.89 61.49 -9.35
CA CYS A 20 7.49 62.89 -9.36
C CYS A 20 7.30 63.39 -10.80
N ARG A 21 6.07 63.79 -11.15
CA ARG A 21 5.72 64.33 -12.47
C ARG A 21 5.44 65.82 -12.37
N ARG A 22 6.19 66.62 -13.14
CA ARG A 22 6.00 68.07 -13.24
C ARG A 22 4.69 68.37 -13.95
N THR A 23 3.88 69.26 -13.39
CA THR A 23 2.58 69.64 -13.97
C THR A 23 2.62 71.06 -14.51
N THR A 24 2.71 72.05 -13.62
CA THR A 24 2.90 73.47 -13.96
C THR A 24 4.15 74.00 -13.25
N PRO A 25 4.72 75.15 -13.64
CA PRO A 25 5.90 75.71 -12.96
C PRO A 25 5.68 75.81 -11.44
N GLY A 26 6.58 75.22 -10.65
CA GLY A 26 6.48 75.15 -9.18
C GLY A 26 5.55 74.05 -8.62
N ASN A 27 4.77 73.35 -9.46
CA ASN A 27 3.85 72.29 -9.04
C ASN A 27 4.28 70.91 -9.58
N ARG A 28 3.88 69.88 -8.84
CA ARG A 28 4.16 68.47 -9.15
C ARG A 28 3.03 67.56 -8.70
N ALA A 29 2.90 66.42 -9.37
CA ALA A 29 2.06 65.29 -8.97
C ALA A 29 2.96 64.08 -8.65
N CYS A 30 2.64 63.35 -7.60
CA CYS A 30 3.32 62.11 -7.25
C CYS A 30 2.48 60.93 -7.73
N VAL A 31 3.10 59.97 -8.41
CA VAL A 31 2.43 58.76 -8.90
C VAL A 31 3.18 57.56 -8.37
N CYS A 32 2.51 56.66 -7.65
CA CYS A 32 3.16 55.44 -7.18
C CYS A 32 3.72 54.63 -8.35
N ASN A 33 4.90 54.04 -8.14
CA ASN A 33 5.54 53.17 -9.11
C ASN A 33 4.67 51.93 -9.37
N ALA A 34 4.88 51.28 -10.50
CA ALA A 34 4.17 50.05 -10.85
C ALA A 34 4.29 49.01 -9.71
N GLY A 35 3.14 48.44 -9.33
CA GLY A 35 3.04 47.46 -8.25
C GLY A 35 2.80 48.05 -6.85
N TYR A 36 2.67 49.37 -6.74
CA TYR A 36 2.32 50.07 -5.51
C TYR A 36 1.01 50.86 -5.69
N THR A 37 0.28 51.04 -4.59
CA THR A 37 -0.95 51.82 -4.53
C THR A 37 -0.89 52.88 -3.42
N GLY A 38 -1.65 53.96 -3.54
CA GLY A 38 -1.66 55.07 -2.60
C GLY A 38 -1.78 56.43 -3.29
N ASP A 39 -1.48 57.50 -2.55
CA ASP A 39 -1.64 58.89 -2.99
C ASP A 39 -0.36 59.50 -3.61
N GLY A 40 0.69 58.69 -3.77
CA GLY A 40 1.99 59.12 -4.31
C GLY A 40 2.93 59.73 -3.26
N ILE A 41 2.42 60.17 -2.11
CA ILE A 41 3.23 60.55 -0.95
C ILE A 41 3.48 59.31 -0.08
N VAL A 42 2.44 58.51 0.13
CA VAL A 42 2.49 57.19 0.73
C VAL A 42 2.14 56.17 -0.35
N CYS A 43 3.05 55.26 -0.62
CA CYS A 43 2.86 54.16 -1.56
C CYS A 43 3.12 52.84 -0.84
N ILE A 44 2.13 51.97 -0.82
CA ILE A 44 2.20 50.62 -0.24
C ILE A 44 2.19 49.58 -1.34
N GLU A 45 2.85 48.46 -1.10
CA GLU A 45 2.90 47.35 -2.05
C GLU A 45 1.51 46.76 -2.26
N ILE A 46 1.13 46.52 -3.51
CA ILE A 46 -0.09 45.79 -3.83
C ILE A 46 0.20 44.32 -3.55
N ASN A 47 -0.61 43.69 -2.70
CA ASN A 47 -0.58 42.25 -2.51
C ASN A 47 -1.63 41.60 -3.43
N PRO A 48 -1.20 40.95 -4.53
CA PRO A 48 -2.14 40.36 -5.48
C PRO A 48 -2.87 39.14 -4.89
N CYS A 49 -2.36 38.50 -3.83
CA CYS A 49 -3.00 37.35 -3.19
C CYS A 49 -4.32 37.71 -2.49
N LEU A 50 -4.53 38.99 -2.12
CA LEU A 50 -5.76 39.44 -1.47
C LEU A 50 -6.95 39.52 -2.43
N GLU A 51 -6.70 39.54 -3.74
CA GLU A 51 -7.74 39.54 -4.76
C GLU A 51 -7.68 38.26 -5.60
N ASN A 52 -8.79 37.51 -5.67
CA ASN A 52 -8.91 36.28 -6.45
C ASN A 52 -7.74 35.28 -6.23
N ASN A 53 -7.21 35.20 -5.00
CA ASN A 53 -6.04 34.37 -4.64
C ASN A 53 -4.81 34.63 -5.54
N GLY A 54 -4.60 35.86 -6.02
CA GLY A 54 -3.53 36.18 -6.98
C GLY A 54 -3.69 35.48 -8.33
N GLY A 55 -4.90 34.98 -8.62
CA GLY A 55 -5.23 34.11 -9.74
C GLY A 55 -4.67 32.69 -9.62
N CYS A 56 -4.28 32.23 -8.43
CA CYS A 56 -3.84 30.86 -8.19
C CYS A 56 -5.03 29.87 -8.24
N ASP A 57 -4.73 28.59 -8.48
CA ASP A 57 -5.74 27.53 -8.36
C ASP A 57 -6.35 27.51 -6.95
N LYS A 58 -7.59 27.02 -6.80
CA LYS A 58 -8.22 26.82 -5.48
C LYS A 58 -7.43 25.86 -4.59
N ASN A 59 -6.67 24.94 -5.20
CA ASN A 59 -5.79 23.98 -4.54
C ASN A 59 -4.32 24.46 -4.52
N ALA A 60 -4.09 25.78 -4.57
CA ALA A 60 -2.77 26.39 -4.48
C ALA A 60 -2.73 27.50 -3.43
N GLU A 61 -1.59 27.59 -2.74
CA GLU A 61 -1.25 28.67 -1.84
C GLU A 61 -0.59 29.82 -2.64
N CYS A 62 -1.11 31.04 -2.46
CA CYS A 62 -0.54 32.25 -3.02
C CYS A 62 0.43 32.88 -2.02
N THR A 63 1.68 33.09 -2.43
CA THR A 63 2.70 33.77 -1.62
C THR A 63 3.16 35.03 -2.33
N GLN A 64 2.99 36.19 -1.70
CA GLN A 64 3.51 37.45 -2.23
C GLN A 64 5.04 37.44 -2.21
N THR A 65 5.66 37.75 -3.34
CA THR A 65 7.12 37.80 -3.50
C THR A 65 7.64 39.22 -3.74
N GLY A 66 6.74 40.18 -3.98
CA GLY A 66 7.07 41.58 -4.14
C GLY A 66 5.86 42.46 -4.48
N PRO A 67 6.09 43.71 -4.90
CA PRO A 67 5.03 44.65 -5.26
C PRO A 67 4.24 44.15 -6.47
N ASN A 68 2.96 43.84 -6.27
CA ASN A 68 2.07 43.22 -7.25
C ASN A 68 2.64 41.93 -7.89
N GLN A 69 3.46 41.18 -7.14
CA GLN A 69 4.03 39.91 -7.58
C GLN A 69 3.74 38.82 -6.55
N ALA A 70 3.30 37.66 -7.04
CA ALA A 70 3.09 36.48 -6.22
C ALA A 70 3.47 35.22 -6.99
N VAL A 71 3.79 34.19 -6.23
CA VAL A 71 3.98 32.82 -6.72
C VAL A 71 2.83 31.95 -6.20
N CYS A 72 2.38 31.01 -7.03
CA CYS A 72 1.38 30.02 -6.66
C CYS A 72 2.06 28.68 -6.47
N ASN A 73 1.87 28.05 -5.31
CA ASN A 73 2.40 26.73 -5.02
C ASN A 73 1.24 25.77 -4.76
N CYS A 74 1.17 24.64 -5.47
CA CYS A 74 0.12 23.65 -5.21
C CYS A 74 0.19 23.16 -3.76
N LEU A 75 -0.98 22.96 -3.15
CA LEU A 75 -1.10 22.40 -1.80
C LEU A 75 -0.56 20.97 -1.77
N LYS A 76 -0.22 20.49 -0.56
CA LYS A 76 0.21 19.11 -0.35
C LYS A 76 -0.82 18.13 -0.92
N GLY A 77 -0.36 17.16 -1.72
CA GLY A 77 -1.23 16.19 -2.41
C GLY A 77 -1.71 16.66 -3.79
N TYR A 78 -1.25 17.81 -4.27
CA TYR A 78 -1.52 18.31 -5.62
C TYR A 78 -0.20 18.60 -6.36
N SER A 79 -0.23 18.48 -7.68
CA SER A 79 0.87 18.80 -8.59
C SER A 79 0.37 19.68 -9.74
N GLY A 80 1.23 20.56 -10.24
CA GLY A 80 0.90 21.50 -11.30
C GLY A 80 1.79 22.75 -11.27
N ASP A 81 1.36 23.78 -11.97
CA ASP A 81 2.06 25.07 -12.09
C ASP A 81 1.56 26.12 -11.06
N GLY A 82 0.74 25.70 -10.09
CA GLY A 82 0.12 26.60 -9.10
C GLY A 82 -1.09 27.39 -9.62
N LYS A 83 -1.24 27.53 -10.93
CA LYS A 83 -2.43 28.11 -11.58
C LYS A 83 -3.46 27.03 -11.93
N ARG A 84 -2.98 25.81 -12.18
CA ARG A 84 -3.74 24.58 -12.32
C ARG A 84 -3.10 23.49 -11.48
N CYS A 85 -3.78 23.06 -10.42
CA CYS A 85 -3.31 22.03 -9.51
C CYS A 85 -4.20 20.79 -9.58
N THR A 86 -3.61 19.65 -9.95
CA THR A 86 -4.28 18.35 -10.06
C THR A 86 -3.87 17.43 -8.92
N TYR A 87 -4.83 16.68 -8.38
CA TYR A 87 -4.58 15.74 -7.29
C TYR A 87 -3.55 14.67 -7.69
N ILE A 88 -2.58 14.41 -6.82
CA ILE A 88 -1.61 13.34 -6.97
C ILE A 88 -2.21 12.08 -6.35
N SER A 89 -2.67 11.18 -7.20
CA SER A 89 -3.09 9.84 -6.80
C SER A 89 -1.90 9.07 -6.19
N LEU A 90 -2.08 8.61 -4.95
CA LEU A 90 -1.11 7.73 -4.30
C LEU A 90 -1.13 6.36 -4.97
N CYS A 91 -2.30 5.90 -5.42
CA CYS A 91 -2.44 4.63 -6.12
C CYS A 91 -1.68 4.57 -7.46
N SER A 92 -1.44 5.73 -8.08
CA SER A 92 -0.69 5.82 -9.35
C SER A 92 0.80 5.46 -9.21
N GLN A 93 1.34 5.47 -7.99
CA GLN A 93 2.73 5.09 -7.73
C GLN A 93 2.78 3.77 -6.96
N ASN A 94 3.36 2.71 -7.56
CA ASN A 94 3.53 1.40 -6.93
C ASN A 94 2.24 0.80 -6.32
N ASN A 95 1.07 1.01 -6.96
CA ASN A 95 -0.25 0.65 -6.39
C ASN A 95 -0.48 1.25 -4.99
N GLY A 96 0.09 2.44 -4.77
CA GLY A 96 0.32 3.12 -3.49
C GLY A 96 1.24 2.41 -2.50
N GLY A 97 1.63 1.16 -2.76
CA GLY A 97 2.20 0.22 -1.80
C GLY A 97 1.17 -0.78 -1.24
N CYS A 98 0.03 -1.00 -1.90
CA CYS A 98 -0.86 -2.12 -1.58
C CYS A 98 -0.26 -3.44 -2.07
N SER A 99 -0.79 -4.57 -1.62
CA SER A 99 -0.48 -5.88 -2.20
C SER A 99 -0.68 -5.88 -3.73
N GLU A 100 0.08 -6.69 -4.46
CA GLU A 100 -0.18 -6.96 -5.88
C GLU A 100 -1.58 -7.56 -6.11
N PHE A 101 -2.12 -8.23 -5.08
CA PHE A 101 -3.47 -8.80 -5.05
C PHE A 101 -4.49 -7.91 -4.34
N ALA A 102 -4.20 -6.62 -4.21
CA ALA A 102 -5.14 -5.64 -3.67
C ALA A 102 -5.47 -4.55 -4.70
N ILE A 103 -6.64 -3.96 -4.52
CA ILE A 103 -7.12 -2.77 -5.19
C ILE A 103 -6.80 -1.59 -4.27
N CYS A 104 -6.04 -0.64 -4.81
CA CYS A 104 -5.81 0.65 -4.18
C CYS A 104 -6.94 1.61 -4.59
N ASN A 105 -7.61 2.17 -3.60
CA ASN A 105 -8.58 3.24 -3.80
C ASN A 105 -8.03 4.52 -3.15
N ASP A 106 -7.79 5.55 -3.95
CA ASP A 106 -7.47 6.86 -3.43
C ASP A 106 -8.68 7.40 -2.66
N THR A 107 -8.45 7.89 -1.46
CA THR A 107 -9.44 8.69 -0.75
C THR A 107 -9.15 10.16 -1.04
N GLU A 108 -10.18 11.02 -0.91
CA GLU A 108 -9.94 12.46 -0.97
C GLU A 108 -8.98 12.84 0.16
N LEU A 109 -7.90 13.58 -0.18
CA LEU A 109 -6.81 14.06 0.70
C LEU A 109 -5.77 13.01 1.14
N THR A 110 -4.64 12.94 0.43
CA THR A 110 -3.34 12.31 0.82
C THR A 110 -3.37 10.94 1.52
N GLU A 111 -4.50 10.25 1.46
CA GLU A 111 -4.75 8.96 2.06
C GLU A 111 -5.23 8.02 0.95
N ARG A 112 -5.09 6.73 1.23
CA ARG A 112 -5.52 5.66 0.33
C ARG A 112 -5.94 4.46 1.15
N THR A 113 -6.83 3.67 0.60
CA THR A 113 -7.25 2.39 1.19
C THR A 113 -6.80 1.24 0.30
N CYS A 114 -6.37 0.15 0.93
CA CYS A 114 -6.03 -1.10 0.25
C CYS A 114 -7.09 -2.14 0.59
N THR A 115 -7.68 -2.75 -0.43
CA THR A 115 -8.66 -3.82 -0.26
C THR A 115 -8.25 -5.02 -1.08
N CYS A 116 -8.22 -6.23 -0.50
CA CYS A 116 -7.85 -7.42 -1.27
C CYS A 116 -8.83 -7.63 -2.44
N LYS A 117 -8.30 -8.06 -3.59
CA LYS A 117 -9.09 -8.42 -4.77
C LYS A 117 -10.06 -9.56 -4.43
N PRO A 118 -11.14 -9.75 -5.21
CA PRO A 118 -12.03 -10.90 -5.04
C PRO A 118 -11.25 -12.21 -4.98
N ASN A 119 -11.64 -13.10 -4.06
CA ASN A 119 -10.96 -14.38 -3.76
C ASN A 119 -9.60 -14.28 -3.07
N TYR A 120 -9.27 -13.12 -2.49
CA TYR A 120 -8.14 -12.93 -1.58
C TYR A 120 -8.63 -12.44 -0.22
N ILE A 121 -7.88 -12.78 0.83
CA ILE A 121 -8.10 -12.31 2.21
C ILE A 121 -6.85 -11.60 2.74
N GLY A 122 -7.03 -10.71 3.72
CA GLY A 122 -5.94 -10.01 4.38
C GLY A 122 -6.29 -8.56 4.71
N ASP A 123 -5.26 -7.78 5.01
CA ASP A 123 -5.34 -6.37 5.40
C ASP A 123 -5.21 -5.39 4.20
N GLY A 124 -5.17 -5.90 2.97
CA GLY A 124 -4.94 -5.12 1.75
C GLY A 124 -3.47 -4.89 1.41
N PHE A 125 -2.55 -5.02 2.37
CA PHE A 125 -1.10 -4.95 2.16
C PHE A 125 -0.51 -6.35 1.97
N ASN A 126 -1.04 -7.32 2.70
CA ASN A 126 -0.73 -8.74 2.67
C ASN A 126 -1.99 -9.51 2.27
N CYS A 127 -2.21 -9.69 0.97
CA CYS A 127 -3.33 -10.46 0.46
C CYS A 127 -2.91 -11.89 0.10
N ARG A 128 -3.67 -12.87 0.60
CA ARG A 128 -3.46 -14.31 0.41
C ARG A 128 -4.64 -14.93 -0.34
N GLY A 129 -4.32 -15.79 -1.29
CA GLY A 129 -5.28 -16.45 -2.16
C GLY A 129 -5.74 -17.80 -1.59
N ASN A 130 -6.09 -18.71 -2.50
CA ASN A 130 -6.38 -20.09 -2.12
C ASN A 130 -5.11 -20.79 -1.61
N ILE A 131 -5.27 -21.78 -0.73
CA ILE A 131 -4.13 -22.48 -0.14
C ILE A 131 -3.27 -23.17 -1.19
N PHE A 132 -3.84 -23.62 -2.31
CA PHE A 132 -3.08 -24.24 -3.40
C PHE A 132 -2.03 -23.30 -4.01
N GLN A 133 -2.38 -22.03 -4.21
CA GLN A 133 -1.46 -20.98 -4.66
C GLN A 133 -0.46 -20.61 -3.57
N GLU A 134 -0.91 -20.51 -2.32
CA GLU A 134 -0.04 -20.15 -1.20
C GLU A 134 1.05 -21.21 -0.95
N LEU A 135 0.78 -22.49 -1.22
CA LEU A 135 1.81 -23.55 -1.17
C LEU A 135 3.00 -23.25 -2.08
N LEU A 136 2.77 -22.70 -3.28
CA LEU A 136 3.83 -22.35 -4.21
C LEU A 136 4.62 -21.12 -3.76
N ARG A 137 3.95 -20.15 -3.11
CA ARG A 137 4.54 -18.87 -2.70
C ARG A 137 5.53 -19.03 -1.55
N ASN A 138 5.39 -20.07 -0.73
CA ASN A 138 6.27 -20.33 0.40
C ASN A 138 7.31 -21.43 0.05
N SER A 139 8.60 -21.10 0.22
CA SER A 139 9.71 -22.02 -0.05
C SER A 139 9.68 -23.28 0.81
N ASN A 140 9.11 -23.20 2.02
CA ASN A 140 8.95 -24.34 2.92
C ASN A 140 7.88 -25.33 2.46
N THR A 141 6.96 -24.94 1.57
CA THR A 141 5.82 -25.76 1.15
C THR A 141 5.79 -26.05 -0.35
N SER A 142 6.61 -25.36 -1.15
CA SER A 142 6.59 -25.42 -2.61
C SER A 142 6.82 -26.82 -3.16
N LYS A 143 7.60 -27.67 -2.46
CA LYS A 143 7.80 -29.05 -2.90
C LYS A 143 6.53 -29.89 -2.86
N PHE A 144 5.70 -29.69 -1.83
CA PHE A 144 4.41 -30.34 -1.72
C PHE A 144 3.48 -29.93 -2.87
N TYR A 145 3.46 -28.64 -3.22
CA TYR A 145 2.75 -28.14 -4.40
C TYR A 145 3.17 -28.86 -5.68
N PHE A 146 4.47 -28.99 -5.93
CA PHE A 146 4.96 -29.66 -7.14
C PHE A 146 4.55 -31.14 -7.20
N HIS A 147 4.48 -31.84 -6.07
CA HIS A 147 3.96 -33.21 -6.03
C HIS A 147 2.46 -33.28 -6.35
N LEU A 148 1.64 -32.37 -5.78
CA LEU A 148 0.22 -32.28 -6.13
C LEU A 148 0.04 -32.01 -7.64
N GLN A 149 0.82 -31.09 -8.19
CA GLN A 149 0.76 -30.72 -9.60
C GLN A 149 1.18 -31.88 -10.51
N ALA A 150 2.29 -32.57 -10.21
CA ALA A 150 2.79 -33.70 -10.99
C ALA A 150 1.81 -34.87 -11.03
N LEU A 151 1.04 -35.07 -9.95
CA LEU A 151 0.02 -36.12 -9.84
C LEU A 151 -1.39 -35.65 -10.23
N SER A 152 -1.53 -34.40 -10.71
CA SER A 152 -2.82 -33.79 -11.07
C SER A 152 -3.87 -33.82 -9.94
N ILE A 153 -3.44 -33.74 -8.68
CA ILE A 153 -4.31 -33.71 -7.51
C ILE A 153 -4.86 -32.29 -7.33
N LYS A 154 -6.18 -32.15 -7.42
CA LYS A 154 -6.89 -30.86 -7.37
C LYS A 154 -7.81 -30.73 -6.17
N ASP A 155 -7.74 -31.66 -5.21
CA ASP A 155 -8.66 -31.77 -4.08
C ASP A 155 -8.77 -30.45 -3.30
N ILE A 156 -7.65 -29.73 -3.10
CA ILE A 156 -7.59 -28.46 -2.36
C ILE A 156 -7.81 -27.19 -3.20
N THR A 157 -8.20 -27.33 -4.48
CA THR A 157 -8.50 -26.19 -5.37
C THR A 157 -9.95 -25.72 -5.28
N GLY A 158 -10.83 -26.56 -4.71
CA GLY A 158 -12.24 -26.23 -4.51
C GLY A 158 -12.48 -25.17 -3.43
N PRO A 159 -13.75 -24.84 -3.15
CA PRO A 159 -14.11 -23.80 -2.18
C PRO A 159 -13.72 -24.13 -0.73
N GLY A 160 -13.37 -25.38 -0.42
CA GLY A 160 -13.01 -25.80 0.93
C GLY A 160 -14.22 -25.94 1.85
N SER A 161 -14.04 -25.89 3.17
CA SER A 161 -12.79 -25.60 3.90
C SER A 161 -11.79 -26.75 3.96
N PHE A 162 -10.49 -26.44 3.97
CA PHE A 162 -9.41 -27.42 4.14
C PHE A 162 -8.46 -27.08 5.29
N THR A 163 -7.83 -28.10 5.85
CA THR A 163 -6.64 -28.01 6.70
C THR A 163 -5.57 -28.90 6.10
N VAL A 164 -4.38 -28.37 5.81
CA VAL A 164 -3.30 -29.12 5.16
C VAL A 164 -2.06 -29.10 6.03
N PHE A 165 -1.59 -30.28 6.39
CA PHE A 165 -0.33 -30.48 7.11
C PHE A 165 0.78 -30.71 6.09
N VAL A 166 1.64 -29.73 5.87
CA VAL A 166 2.63 -29.76 4.79
C VAL A 166 4.01 -30.08 5.36
N PRO A 167 4.61 -31.23 5.00
CA PRO A 167 6.00 -31.47 5.35
C PRO A 167 6.90 -30.41 4.71
N ARG A 168 7.83 -29.87 5.49
CA ARG A 168 8.80 -28.89 5.00
C ARG A 168 9.56 -29.43 3.77
N THR A 169 9.83 -28.54 2.82
CA THR A 169 10.43 -28.84 1.51
C THR A 169 11.73 -29.66 1.60
N ASP A 170 12.58 -29.40 2.58
CA ASP A 170 13.82 -30.15 2.82
C ASP A 170 13.59 -31.63 3.14
N ILE A 171 12.54 -31.95 3.91
CA ILE A 171 12.16 -33.33 4.26
C ILE A 171 11.67 -34.07 3.01
N LEU A 172 10.79 -33.45 2.22
CA LEU A 172 10.29 -34.04 0.96
C LEU A 172 11.39 -34.26 -0.09
N ASN A 173 12.46 -33.48 -0.04
CA ASN A 173 13.60 -33.65 -0.95
C ASN A 173 14.59 -34.72 -0.50
N SER A 174 14.75 -34.91 0.81
CA SER A 174 15.80 -35.77 1.39
C SER A 174 15.31 -37.18 1.76
N ASP A 175 14.02 -37.36 2.07
CA ASP A 175 13.50 -38.66 2.51
C ASP A 175 13.54 -39.69 1.37
N PRO A 176 14.28 -40.81 1.52
CA PRO A 176 14.43 -41.81 0.48
C PRO A 176 13.11 -42.51 0.12
N ARG A 177 12.14 -42.55 1.06
CA ARG A 177 10.82 -43.18 0.85
C ARG A 177 10.01 -42.44 -0.20
N VAL A 178 10.24 -41.14 -0.41
CA VAL A 178 9.54 -40.35 -1.43
C VAL A 178 9.76 -40.93 -2.83
N LYS A 179 10.99 -41.37 -3.16
CA LYS A 179 11.27 -42.01 -4.45
C LYS A 179 10.53 -43.34 -4.61
N ASP A 180 10.46 -44.12 -3.54
CA ASP A 180 9.77 -45.39 -3.49
C ASP A 180 8.24 -45.22 -3.63
N TRP A 181 7.66 -44.22 -2.98
CA TRP A 181 6.23 -43.92 -3.12
C TRP A 181 5.84 -43.45 -4.52
N ILE A 182 6.73 -42.70 -5.19
CA ILE A 182 6.53 -42.28 -6.57
C ILE A 182 6.62 -43.49 -7.51
N SER A 183 7.64 -44.35 -7.37
CA SER A 183 7.82 -45.51 -8.24
C SER A 183 6.71 -46.55 -8.07
N LYS A 184 6.18 -46.70 -6.85
CA LYS A 184 5.05 -47.59 -6.52
C LYS A 184 3.67 -46.97 -6.81
N GLY A 185 3.60 -45.70 -7.18
CA GLY A 185 2.33 -45.02 -7.47
C GLY A 185 1.45 -44.72 -6.24
N VAL A 186 1.98 -44.82 -5.03
CA VAL A 186 1.24 -44.58 -3.77
C VAL A 186 1.35 -43.14 -3.27
N MET A 187 2.19 -42.31 -3.89
CA MET A 187 2.41 -40.92 -3.47
C MET A 187 1.12 -40.08 -3.40
N ALA A 188 0.14 -40.33 -4.27
CA ALA A 188 -1.15 -39.62 -4.23
C ALA A 188 -1.94 -39.90 -2.94
N GLN A 189 -1.86 -41.12 -2.42
CA GLN A 189 -2.50 -41.49 -1.16
C GLN A 189 -1.79 -40.85 0.04
N ILE A 190 -0.45 -40.83 0.02
CA ILE A 190 0.36 -40.13 1.03
C ILE A 190 0.01 -38.64 1.08
N LEU A 191 -0.07 -37.96 -0.07
CA LEU A 191 -0.45 -36.54 -0.11
C LEU A 191 -1.88 -36.29 0.42
N ARG A 192 -2.82 -37.19 0.16
CA ARG A 192 -4.20 -37.09 0.70
C ARG A 192 -4.26 -37.32 2.20
N TYR A 193 -3.35 -38.09 2.77
CA TYR A 193 -3.25 -38.27 4.22
C TYR A 193 -2.87 -36.98 4.95
N HIS A 194 -2.23 -36.05 4.25
CA HIS A 194 -1.86 -34.73 4.77
C HIS A 194 -2.96 -33.67 4.65
N ILE A 195 -4.11 -34.03 4.06
CA ILE A 195 -5.20 -33.08 3.79
C ILE A 195 -6.41 -33.50 4.61
N VAL A 196 -7.00 -32.55 5.32
CA VAL A 196 -8.29 -32.70 6.00
C VAL A 196 -9.29 -31.82 5.26
N GLY A 197 -10.40 -32.41 4.87
CA GLY A 197 -11.52 -31.70 4.23
C GLY A 197 -12.57 -31.25 5.25
N CYS A 198 -13.45 -30.35 4.81
CA CYS A 198 -14.62 -29.86 5.54
C CYS A 198 -14.34 -29.10 6.85
N ALA A 199 -13.08 -28.80 7.16
CA ALA A 199 -12.71 -28.03 8.35
C ALA A 199 -11.46 -27.18 8.12
N SER A 200 -11.51 -25.92 8.54
CA SER A 200 -10.33 -25.05 8.68
C SER A 200 -9.99 -24.93 10.15
N LEU A 201 -8.95 -25.65 10.57
CA LEU A 201 -8.58 -25.83 11.96
C LEU A 201 -7.33 -25.03 12.24
N LEU A 202 -7.46 -23.97 13.02
CA LEU A 202 -6.31 -23.20 13.49
C LEU A 202 -5.56 -23.99 14.56
N TYR A 203 -4.34 -23.57 14.90
CA TYR A 203 -3.52 -24.19 15.93
C TYR A 203 -4.30 -24.41 17.23
N ASN A 204 -5.05 -23.40 17.67
CA ASN A 204 -5.85 -23.47 18.89
C ASN A 204 -6.99 -24.51 18.80
N ASP A 205 -7.58 -24.72 17.62
CA ASP A 205 -8.62 -25.74 17.43
C ASP A 205 -8.02 -27.15 17.56
N LEU A 206 -6.83 -27.36 16.99
CA LEU A 206 -6.11 -28.63 17.06
C LEU A 206 -5.74 -29.04 18.50
N THR A 207 -5.54 -28.09 19.42
CA THR A 207 -5.28 -28.40 20.84
C THR A 207 -6.46 -29.08 21.56
N ARG A 208 -7.66 -28.98 21.00
CA ARG A 208 -8.91 -29.49 21.59
C ARG A 208 -9.39 -30.79 20.96
N ILE A 209 -8.71 -31.23 19.90
CA ILE A 209 -9.09 -32.39 19.11
C ILE A 209 -8.04 -33.48 19.30
N THR A 210 -8.49 -34.72 19.43
CA THR A 210 -7.58 -35.88 19.59
C THR A 210 -7.38 -36.66 18.29
N ASN A 211 -8.36 -36.68 17.40
CA ASN A 211 -8.32 -37.42 16.14
C ASN A 211 -9.04 -36.68 15.04
N ILE A 212 -8.49 -36.72 13.82
CA ILE A 212 -9.09 -36.08 12.64
C ILE A 212 -8.99 -37.01 11.44
N THR A 213 -10.06 -37.14 10.68
CA THR A 213 -10.08 -37.93 9.45
C THR A 213 -9.43 -37.17 8.30
N SER A 214 -8.41 -37.75 7.70
CA SER A 214 -7.78 -37.23 6.48
C SER A 214 -8.61 -37.54 5.23
N LEU A 215 -8.31 -36.91 4.09
CA LEU A 215 -8.89 -37.26 2.79
C LEU A 215 -8.46 -38.65 2.28
N HIS A 216 -7.43 -39.24 2.88
CA HIS A 216 -7.10 -40.65 2.65
C HIS A 216 -8.15 -41.59 3.27
N GLY A 217 -8.81 -41.16 4.36
CA GLY A 217 -9.79 -41.95 5.12
C GLY A 217 -9.29 -42.36 6.50
N ASP A 218 -7.98 -42.47 6.68
CA ASP A 218 -7.38 -42.81 7.98
C ASP A 218 -7.29 -41.60 8.90
N LEU A 219 -7.26 -41.89 10.20
CA LEU A 219 -7.20 -40.90 11.27
C LEU A 219 -5.78 -40.38 11.45
N ILE A 220 -5.66 -39.08 11.70
CA ILE A 220 -4.47 -38.40 12.22
C ILE A 220 -4.71 -38.22 13.72
N HIS A 221 -3.85 -38.84 14.54
CA HIS A 221 -3.86 -38.65 15.99
C HIS A 221 -3.16 -37.33 16.31
N ILE A 222 -3.74 -36.55 17.23
CA ILE A 222 -3.22 -35.25 17.64
C ILE A 222 -3.01 -35.29 19.14
N SER A 223 -1.78 -35.02 19.55
CA SER A 223 -1.41 -34.85 20.95
C SER A 223 -0.82 -33.47 21.17
N TYR A 224 -1.26 -32.82 22.24
CA TYR A 224 -0.72 -31.54 22.68
C TYR A 224 0.09 -31.77 23.95
N SER A 225 1.39 -31.53 23.89
CA SER A 225 2.30 -31.70 25.03
C SER A 225 3.39 -30.64 25.02
N GLN A 226 3.78 -30.15 26.20
CA GLN A 226 4.89 -29.18 26.35
C GLN A 226 4.78 -27.95 25.43
N ASN A 227 3.56 -27.47 25.19
CA ASN A 227 3.28 -26.34 24.30
C ASN A 227 3.61 -26.59 22.81
N SER A 228 3.66 -27.85 22.41
CA SER A 228 3.84 -28.30 21.03
C SER A 228 2.71 -29.25 20.61
N LEU A 229 2.31 -29.17 19.35
CA LEU A 229 1.33 -30.06 18.73
C LEU A 229 2.06 -31.13 17.92
N ILE A 230 1.82 -32.38 18.30
CA ILE A 230 2.42 -33.57 17.69
C ILE A 230 1.31 -34.35 16.97
N LEU A 231 1.56 -34.69 15.71
CA LEU A 231 0.71 -35.49 14.85
C LEU A 231 1.28 -36.91 14.76
N ASN A 232 0.41 -37.92 14.92
CA ASN A 232 0.77 -39.35 14.93
C ASN A 232 1.94 -39.68 15.85
N ASP A 233 2.04 -38.96 16.97
CA ASP A 233 3.10 -39.09 17.98
C ASP A 233 4.53 -38.94 17.44
N LYS A 234 4.69 -38.33 16.25
CA LYS A 234 5.96 -38.19 15.55
C LYS A 234 6.22 -36.82 14.96
N ALA A 235 5.25 -36.24 14.25
CA ALA A 235 5.46 -35.02 13.48
C ALA A 235 5.02 -33.78 14.25
N GLU A 236 5.91 -32.82 14.44
CA GLU A 236 5.63 -31.56 15.10
C GLU A 236 5.18 -30.48 14.11
N ILE A 237 4.20 -29.65 14.51
CA ILE A 237 3.83 -28.44 13.77
C ILE A 237 4.84 -27.33 14.08
N ILE A 238 5.63 -26.96 13.07
CA ILE A 238 6.71 -25.96 13.19
C ILE A 238 6.29 -24.55 12.76
N LEU A 239 5.33 -24.43 11.84
CA LEU A 239 4.74 -23.15 11.43
C LEU A 239 3.24 -23.38 11.31
N SER A 240 2.45 -22.61 12.04
CA SER A 240 1.00 -22.75 12.04
C SER A 240 0.29 -21.59 11.36
N ASP A 241 -0.99 -21.80 11.08
CA ASP A 241 -1.96 -20.74 10.77
C ASP A 241 -1.61 -19.91 9.53
N ALA A 242 -1.05 -20.56 8.50
CA ALA A 242 -1.00 -19.96 7.18
C ALA A 242 -2.39 -20.03 6.52
N VAL A 243 -3.22 -19.05 6.88
CA VAL A 243 -4.62 -18.94 6.41
C VAL A 243 -4.67 -18.48 4.96
N GLY A 244 -5.47 -19.17 4.14
CA GLY A 244 -5.87 -18.79 2.80
C GLY A 244 -7.40 -18.75 2.67
N THR A 245 -7.90 -18.43 1.48
CA THR A 245 -9.34 -18.19 1.27
C THR A 245 -10.24 -19.42 1.40
N ASN A 246 -9.67 -20.61 1.22
CA ASN A 246 -10.39 -21.88 1.28
C ASN A 246 -9.82 -22.86 2.31
N GLY A 247 -8.91 -22.42 3.19
CA GLY A 247 -8.30 -23.31 4.16
C GLY A 247 -7.15 -22.73 4.96
N VAL A 248 -6.48 -23.60 5.71
CA VAL A 248 -5.28 -23.27 6.49
C VAL A 248 -4.17 -24.29 6.22
N ILE A 249 -2.94 -23.80 6.18
CA ILE A 249 -1.73 -24.60 6.05
C ILE A 249 -0.98 -24.59 7.38
N HIS A 250 -0.58 -25.77 7.84
CA HIS A 250 0.36 -25.98 8.93
C HIS A 250 1.58 -26.70 8.38
N VAL A 251 2.79 -26.17 8.60
CA VAL A 251 4.03 -26.83 8.18
C VAL A 251 4.49 -27.76 9.29
N ILE A 252 4.88 -28.97 8.92
CA ILE A 252 5.34 -30.01 9.85
C ILE A 252 6.77 -30.47 9.54
N ASP A 253 7.42 -31.04 10.54
CA ASP A 253 8.83 -31.45 10.48
C ASP A 253 9.07 -32.90 9.99
N GLN A 254 7.99 -33.64 9.71
CA GLN A 254 8.06 -35.02 9.19
C GLN A 254 6.94 -35.29 8.19
N ILE A 255 7.09 -36.34 7.38
CA ILE A 255 6.05 -36.81 6.46
C ILE A 255 5.11 -37.75 7.21
N LEU A 256 3.82 -37.44 7.22
CA LEU A 256 2.77 -38.30 7.75
C LEU A 256 2.58 -39.51 6.83
N VAL A 257 2.39 -40.68 7.43
CA VAL A 257 2.14 -41.94 6.72
C VAL A 257 0.91 -42.58 7.38
N PRO A 258 -0.09 -43.05 6.59
CA PRO A 258 -1.23 -43.81 7.10
C PRO A 258 -0.82 -45.08 7.86
#